data_AF-A0A8T7M0E6-F1
#
_entry.id   AF-A0A8T7M0E6-F1
#
_cell.length_a   1.000
_cell.length_b   1.000
_cell.length_c   1.000
_cell.angle_alpha   90.00
_cell.angle_beta   90.00
_cell.angle_gamma   90.00
#
_symmetry.space_group_name_H-M   'P 1'
#
loop_
_entity.id
_entity.type
_entity.pdbx_description
1 polymer ?
#
loop_
_entity_poly.entity_id
_entity_poly.type
_entity_poly.pdbx_seq_one_letter_code
_entity_poly.pdbx_strand_id
1 'polypeptide(L)' 'WIETKDTSTPLARLYNKIAERIANSEEPQMEDFDMSDPEQAAIWKTTQILLNKVIYADAYLMN' A
#
# COMPACT_ATOMS: atom_id res chain seq x y z
N TRP A 1 -20.43 -1.77 7.28
CA TRP A 1 -20.56 -0.50 6.54
C TRP A 1 -19.89 0.57 7.38
N ILE A 2 -18.89 1.28 6.85
CA ILE A 2 -18.35 2.50 7.46
C ILE A 2 -19.14 3.64 6.83
N GLU A 3 -19.91 4.39 7.62
CA GLU A 3 -20.76 5.48 7.12
C GLU A 3 -19.94 6.70 6.68
N THR A 4 -18.73 6.87 7.21
CA THR A 4 -17.84 7.97 6.86
C THR A 4 -16.41 7.46 6.83
N LYS A 5 -15.80 7.45 5.63
CA LYS A 5 -14.37 7.19 5.47
C LYS A 5 -13.60 8.29 6.19
N ASP A 6 -12.79 7.92 7.17
CA ASP A 6 -11.96 8.88 7.89
C ASP A 6 -10.89 9.45 6.93
N THR A 7 -10.93 10.75 6.70
CA THR A 7 -9.94 11.47 5.86
C THR A 7 -9.14 12.50 6.64
N SER A 8 -9.24 12.47 7.98
CA SER A 8 -8.64 13.46 8.88
C SER A 8 -7.12 13.49 8.82
N THR A 9 -6.49 12.35 8.53
CA THR A 9 -5.03 12.22 8.43
C THR A 9 -4.60 11.72 7.04
N PRO A 10 -3.36 12.04 6.60
CA PRO A 10 -2.77 11.46 5.40
C PRO A 10 -2.83 9.92 5.41
N LEU A 11 -2.59 9.32 6.58
CA LEU A 11 -2.63 7.88 6.79
C LEU A 11 -4.04 7.29 6.61
N ALA A 12 -5.07 7.93 7.17
CA ALA A 12 -6.45 7.48 7.02
C ALA A 12 -6.89 7.52 5.54
N ARG A 13 -6.46 8.55 4.80
CA ARG A 13 -6.67 8.63 3.35
C ARG A 13 -5.95 7.50 2.59
N LEU A 14 -4.72 7.15 2.98
CA LEU A 14 -3.99 6.03 2.40
C LEU A 14 -4.75 4.70 2.61
N TYR A 15 -5.22 4.43 3.83
CA TYR A 15 -5.97 3.20 4.11
C TYR A 15 -7.27 3.12 3.31
N ASN A 16 -7.98 4.23 3.14
CA ASN A 16 -9.17 4.27 2.29
C ASN A 16 -8.83 3.97 0.82
N LYS A 17 -7.70 4.49 0.32
CA LYS A 17 -7.26 4.26 -1.06
C LYS A 17 -6.88 2.80 -1.30
N ILE A 18 -6.18 2.17 -0.36
CA ILE A 18 -5.87 0.74 -0.39
C ILE A 18 -7.17 -0.07 -0.37
N ALA A 19 -8.11 0.28 0.51
CA ALA A 19 -9.40 -0.41 0.58
C ALA A 19 -10.21 -0.29 -0.72
N GLU A 20 -10.19 0.87 -1.39
CA GLU A 20 -10.83 1.09 -2.69
C GLU A 20 -10.21 0.25 -3.80
N ARG A 21 -8.87 0.22 -3.89
CA ARG A 21 -8.14 -0.63 -4.85
C ARG A 21 -8.57 -2.08 -4.71
N ILE A 22 -8.51 -2.63 -3.49
CA ILE A 22 -8.86 -4.02 -3.23
C ILE A 22 -10.35 -4.29 -3.50
N ALA A 23 -11.25 -3.37 -3.14
CA ALA A 23 -12.67 -3.49 -3.43
C ALA A 23 -12.96 -3.53 -4.94
N ASN A 24 -12.15 -2.82 -5.74
CA ASN A 24 -12.18 -2.86 -7.20
C ASN A 24 -11.40 -4.04 -7.81
N SER A 25 -10.90 -4.97 -6.99
CA SER A 25 -10.01 -6.07 -7.42
C SER A 25 -8.72 -5.60 -8.09
N GLU A 26 -8.25 -4.39 -7.75
CA GLU A 26 -6.98 -3.83 -8.17
C GLU A 26 -5.94 -3.96 -7.05
N GLU A 27 -4.67 -4.12 -7.44
CA GLU A 27 -3.57 -4.13 -6.48
C GLU A 27 -3.09 -2.70 -6.18
N PRO A 28 -2.77 -2.38 -4.91
CA PRO A 28 -2.11 -1.12 -4.56
C PRO A 28 -0.81 -0.93 -5.35
N GLN A 29 -0.61 0.26 -5.91
CA GLN A 29 0.58 0.64 -6.66
C GLN A 29 1.47 1.58 -5.83
N MET A 30 2.77 1.63 -6.11
CA MET A 30 3.70 2.51 -5.37
C MET A 30 3.28 3.99 -5.43
N GLU A 31 2.69 4.41 -6.55
CA GLU A 31 2.14 5.75 -6.79
C GLU A 31 0.99 6.12 -5.83
N ASP A 32 0.40 5.14 -5.15
CA ASP A 32 -0.65 5.37 -4.16
C ASP A 32 -0.11 5.84 -2.80
N PHE A 33 1.20 5.75 -2.59
CA PHE A 33 1.89 6.03 -1.33
C PHE A 33 2.78 7.25 -1.47
N ASP A 34 2.81 8.11 -0.45
CA ASP A 34 3.81 9.15 -0.34
C ASP A 34 5.13 8.57 0.19
N MET A 35 6.11 8.36 -0.70
CA MET A 35 7.40 7.80 -0.33
C MET A 35 8.32 8.78 0.43
N SER A 36 7.94 10.06 0.53
CA SER A 36 8.62 11.02 1.41
C SER A 36 8.16 10.91 2.86
N ASP A 37 6.99 10.32 3.10
CA ASP A 37 6.46 9.99 4.41
C ASP A 37 6.99 8.62 4.86
N PRO A 38 7.82 8.56 5.91
CA PRO A 38 8.41 7.30 6.38
C PRO A 38 7.36 6.28 6.83
N GLU A 39 6.21 6.73 7.33
CA GLU A 39 5.12 5.85 7.77
C GLU A 39 4.43 5.20 6.57
N GLN A 40 4.13 5.97 5.52
CA GLN A 40 3.55 5.43 4.29
C GLN A 40 4.52 4.53 3.53
N ALA A 41 5.81 4.87 3.51
CA ALA A 41 6.85 4.01 2.94
C ALA A 41 6.96 2.65 3.67
N ALA A 42 6.77 2.62 4.99
CA ALA A 42 6.72 1.37 5.75
C ALA A 42 5.49 0.53 5.39
N ILE A 43 4.32 1.16 5.23
CA ILE A 43 3.09 0.48 4.82
C ILE A 43 3.22 -0.10 3.40
N TRP A 44 3.84 0.63 2.47
CA TRP A 44 4.12 0.11 1.13
C TRP A 44 4.95 -1.16 1.18
N LYS A 45 6.04 -1.17 1.95
CA LYS A 45 6.89 -2.37 2.13
C LYS A 45 6.11 -3.54 2.71
N THR A 46 5.29 -3.31 3.74
CA THR A 46 4.43 -4.36 4.30
C THR A 46 3.42 -4.87 3.28
N THR A 47 2.83 -4.00 2.47
CA THR A 47 1.91 -4.38 1.39
C THR A 47 2.59 -5.27 0.36
N GLN A 48 3.83 -4.95 -0.02
CA GLN A 48 4.63 -5.79 -0.93
C GLN A 48 4.88 -7.20 -0.35
N ILE A 49 5.12 -7.30 0.96
CA ILE A 49 5.27 -8.59 1.64
C ILE A 49 3.95 -9.38 1.62
N LEU A 50 2.84 -8.73 1.96
CA LEU A 50 1.51 -9.36 1.98
C LEU A 50 1.06 -9.83 0.59
N LEU A 51 1.45 -9.11 -0.46
CA LEU A 51 1.23 -9.51 -1.86
C LEU A 51 2.26 -10.53 -2.37
N ASN A 52 3.16 -11.04 -1.52
CA ASN A 52 4.28 -11.93 -1.88
C ASN A 52 5.19 -11.38 -3.00
N LYS A 53 5.18 -10.07 -3.25
CA LYS A 53 6.00 -9.43 -4.29
C LYS A 53 7.49 -9.36 -3.92
N VAL A 54 7.81 -9.37 -2.62
CA VAL A 54 9.21 -9.35 -2.14
C VAL A 54 9.93 -10.68 -2.39
N ILE A 55 9.22 -11.81 -2.48
CA ILE A 55 9.84 -13.12 -2.74
C ILE A 55 10.58 -13.13 -4.10
N TYR A 56 10.16 -12.30 -5.05
CA TYR A 56 10.80 -12.19 -6.37
C TYR A 56 11.97 -11.18 -6.45
N ALA A 57 12.08 -10.22 -5.54
CA ALA A 57 13.12 -9.18 -5.63
C ALA A 57 14.52 -9.71 -5.28
N ASP A 58 14.63 -10.64 -4.32
CA ASP A 58 15.90 -11.31 -3.98
C ASP A 58 16.41 -12.19 -5.16
N ALA A 59 15.49 -12.79 -5.93
CA ALA A 59 15.85 -13.58 -7.11
C ALA A 59 16.46 -12.73 -8.24
N TYR A 60 16.12 -11.44 -8.34
CA TYR A 60 16.68 -10.53 -9.35
C TYR A 60 18.02 -9.88 -8.94
N LEU A 61 18.41 -9.95 -7.66
CA LEU A 61 19.72 -9.47 -7.18
C LEU A 61 20.80 -10.56 -7.17
N MET A 62 20.46 -11.79 -7.53
CA MET A 62 21.38 -12.95 -7.59
C MET A 62 21.89 -13.28 -9.01
N ASN A 63 21.92 -12.34 -9.95
CA ASN A 63 22.53 -12.57 -11.27
C ASN A 63 23.51 -11.47 -11.68
#